data_AF-A0A7L1NZQ5-F1
#
_entry.id   AF-A0A7L1NZQ5-F1
#
_cell.length_a   1.000
_cell.length_b   1.000
_cell.length_c   1.000
_cell.angle_alpha   90.00
_cell.angle_beta   90.00
_cell.angle_gamma   90.00
#
_symmetry.space_group_name_H-M   'P 1'
#
loop_
_entity.id
_entity.type
_entity.pdbx_description
1 polymer ?
#
loop_
_entity_poly.entity_id
_entity_poly.type
_entity_poly.pdbx_seq_one_letter_code
_entity_poly.pdbx_strand_id
1 'polypeptide(L)'
;MFLTTVLLRKRIPGKIWIGKYRQPRVVTLRMKQAMIRRLEIEAENEYWLSRPYLTREQEYKHNEEGRRARWEAVKAQLKAKFPEHRYLGDDLNHLNVTKQWT
;
A
#
# COMPACT_ATOMS: atom_id res chain seq x y z
N MET A 1 13.93 48.12 -12.87
CA MET A 1 14.34 48.83 -11.63
C MET A 1 14.31 47.85 -10.46
N PHE A 2 15.47 47.44 -9.94
CA PHE A 2 15.57 46.49 -8.81
C PHE A 2 14.94 47.03 -7.51
N LEU A 3 14.90 48.35 -7.35
CA LEU A 3 14.34 49.01 -6.15
C LEU A 3 12.84 48.73 -5.97
N THR A 4 12.05 48.76 -7.05
CA THR A 4 10.60 48.55 -6.98
C THR A 4 10.24 47.10 -6.65
N THR A 5 11.04 46.14 -7.10
CA THR A 5 10.87 44.72 -6.78
C THR A 5 11.19 44.38 -5.32
N VAL A 6 12.09 45.14 -4.68
CA VAL A 6 12.44 44.97 -3.25
C VAL A 6 11.40 45.64 -2.36
N LEU A 7 10.96 46.86 -2.72
CA LEU A 7 10.02 47.65 -1.90
C LEU A 7 8.57 47.14 -1.94
N LEU A 8 8.15 46.47 -3.01
CA LEU A 8 6.78 45.96 -3.18
C LEU A 8 6.64 44.45 -2.87
N ARG A 9 7.67 43.82 -2.29
CA ARG A 9 7.66 42.37 -2.02
C ARG A 9 6.76 42.06 -0.82
N LYS A 10 5.60 41.43 -1.08
CA LYS A 10 4.73 40.86 -0.03
C LYS A 10 5.46 39.73 0.70
N ARG A 11 6.15 40.04 1.80
CA ARG A 11 6.89 39.08 2.64
C ARG A 11 5.98 38.55 3.75
N ILE A 12 5.86 37.23 3.85
CA ILE A 12 5.18 36.55 4.96
C ILE A 12 6.24 36.26 6.04
N PRO A 13 6.01 36.65 7.31
CA PRO A 13 6.98 36.41 8.37
C PRO A 13 7.02 34.93 8.74
N GLY A 14 8.22 34.37 8.90
CA GLY A 14 8.39 32.96 9.30
C GLY A 14 8.06 31.94 8.19
N LYS A 15 7.56 30.76 8.59
CA LYS A 15 7.20 29.68 7.66
C LYS A 15 5.79 29.87 7.11
N ILE A 16 5.62 29.72 5.80
CA ILE A 16 4.42 30.09 5.03
C ILE A 16 3.14 29.35 5.48
N TRP A 17 3.25 28.09 5.92
CA TRP A 17 2.09 27.23 6.21
C TRP A 17 1.82 27.01 7.70
N ILE A 18 2.61 27.61 8.60
CA ILE A 18 2.51 27.40 10.05
C ILE A 18 2.70 28.71 10.83
N GLY A 19 2.34 28.74 12.12
CA GLY A 19 2.46 29.94 12.95
C GLY A 19 1.25 30.90 12.85
N LYS A 20 1.40 32.13 13.37
CA LYS A 20 0.31 33.12 13.47
C LYS A 20 -0.05 33.76 12.13
N TYR A 21 0.96 34.12 11.32
CA TYR A 21 0.75 34.80 10.04
C TYR A 21 1.12 33.86 8.89
N ARG A 22 0.11 33.24 8.27
CA ARG A 22 0.26 32.25 7.19
C ARG A 22 -0.18 32.83 5.85
N GLN A 23 0.21 32.17 4.75
CA GLN A 23 -0.35 32.49 3.44
C GLN A 23 -1.80 32.02 3.35
N PRO A 24 -2.77 32.90 3.02
CA PRO A 24 -4.14 32.48 2.77
C PRO A 24 -4.20 31.52 1.58
N ARG A 25 -4.80 30.35 1.77
CA ARG A 25 -5.06 29.38 0.69
C ARG A 25 -6.54 29.47 0.31
N VAL A 26 -6.81 30.03 -0.85
CA VAL A 26 -8.18 30.12 -1.39
C VAL A 26 -8.62 28.78 -1.98
N VAL A 27 -9.88 28.42 -1.76
CA VAL A 27 -10.48 27.22 -2.35
C VAL A 27 -10.87 27.53 -3.79
N THR A 28 -10.22 26.86 -4.74
CA THR A 28 -10.51 27.04 -6.17
C THR A 28 -11.75 26.24 -6.58
N LEU A 29 -12.37 26.61 -7.70
CA LEU A 29 -13.52 25.88 -8.26
C LEU A 29 -13.19 24.41 -8.55
N ARG A 30 -11.97 24.14 -9.05
CA ARG A 30 -11.50 22.77 -9.31
C ARG A 30 -11.46 21.92 -8.05
N MET A 31 -11.04 22.50 -6.91
CA MET A 31 -11.02 21.79 -5.63
C MET A 31 -12.45 21.44 -5.18
N LYS A 32 -13.42 22.35 -5.37
CA LYS A 32 -14.83 22.08 -5.08
C LYS A 32 -15.38 20.95 -5.96
N GLN A 33 -15.14 21.02 -7.27
CA GLN A 33 -15.56 19.97 -8.20
C GLN A 33 -14.95 18.60 -7.86
N ALA A 34 -13.65 18.57 -7.51
CA ALA A 34 -13.00 17.33 -7.11
C ALA A 34 -13.59 16.74 -5.82
N MET A 35 -13.97 17.60 -4.87
CA MET A 35 -14.65 17.17 -3.65
C MET A 35 -16.04 16.60 -3.96
N ILE A 36 -16.84 17.30 -4.78
CA ILE A 36 -18.18 16.85 -5.18
C ILE A 36 -18.11 15.47 -5.84
N ARG A 37 -17.19 15.27 -6.79
CA ARG A 37 -17.01 13.96 -7.44
C ARG A 37 -16.71 12.83 -6.45
N ARG A 38 -15.94 13.10 -5.38
CA ARG A 38 -15.66 12.10 -4.36
C ARG A 38 -16.89 11.78 -3.51
N LEU A 39 -17.69 12.80 -3.19
CA LEU A 39 -18.94 12.62 -2.46
C LEU A 39 -19.97 11.84 -3.29
N GLU A 40 -20.01 12.06 -4.60
CA GLU A 40 -20.85 11.27 -5.52
C GLU A 40 -20.45 9.80 -5.52
N ILE A 41 -19.15 9.50 -5.56
CA ILE A 41 -18.63 8.12 -5.46
C ILE A 41 -18.97 7.50 -4.09
N GLU A 42 -18.86 8.27 -3.01
CA GLU A 42 -19.20 7.79 -1.67
C GLU A 42 -20.68 7.46 -1.55
N ALA A 43 -21.57 8.32 -2.07
CA ALA A 43 -23.01 8.07 -2.10
C ALA A 43 -23.37 6.82 -2.94
N GLU A 44 -22.68 6.61 -4.07
CA GLU A 44 -22.84 5.39 -4.88
C GLU A 44 -22.38 4.15 -4.11
N ASN A 45 -21.24 4.21 -3.43
CA ASN A 45 -20.75 3.11 -2.60
C ASN A 45 -21.72 2.78 -1.46
N GLU A 46 -22.27 3.79 -0.78
CA GLU A 46 -23.29 3.59 0.26
C GLU A 46 -24.52 2.87 -0.27
N TYR A 47 -25.00 3.26 -1.47
CA TYR A 47 -26.12 2.56 -2.12
C TYR A 47 -25.82 1.08 -2.32
N TRP A 48 -24.66 0.74 -2.87
CA TRP A 48 -24.29 -0.67 -3.12
C TRP A 48 -24.06 -1.47 -1.85
N LEU A 49 -23.46 -0.86 -0.82
CA LEU A 49 -23.18 -1.53 0.46
C LEU A 49 -24.41 -1.67 1.36
N SER A 50 -25.48 -0.91 1.12
CA SER A 50 -26.69 -0.92 1.94
C SER A 50 -27.53 -2.21 1.84
N ARG A 51 -27.29 -3.05 0.83
CA ARG A 51 -28.12 -4.23 0.51
C ARG A 51 -27.30 -5.53 0.57
N PRO A 52 -27.00 -6.04 1.78
CA PRO A 52 -26.27 -7.29 1.92
C PRO A 52 -27.10 -8.48 1.42
N TYR A 53 -26.41 -9.48 0.86
CA TYR A 53 -27.05 -10.71 0.37
C TYR A 53 -27.41 -11.68 1.50
N LEU A 54 -26.54 -11.83 2.50
CA LEU A 54 -26.76 -12.69 3.67
C LEU A 54 -27.02 -11.84 4.90
N THR A 55 -27.85 -12.37 5.81
CA THR A 55 -27.94 -11.84 7.17
C THR A 55 -26.71 -12.23 7.97
N ARG A 56 -26.44 -11.49 9.05
CA ARG A 56 -25.30 -11.77 9.95
C ARG A 56 -25.34 -13.19 10.53
N GLU A 57 -26.54 -13.72 10.78
CA GLU A 57 -26.73 -15.08 11.29
C GLU A 57 -26.39 -16.14 10.25
N GLN A 58 -26.72 -15.90 8.97
CA GLN A 58 -26.39 -16.79 7.86
C GLN A 58 -24.88 -16.77 7.53
N GLU A 59 -24.23 -15.61 7.64
CA GLU A 59 -22.79 -15.48 7.43
C GLU A 59 -21.97 -16.17 8.54
N TYR A 60 -22.56 -16.35 9.73
CA TYR A 60 -21.85 -16.90 10.88
C TYR A 60 -21.24 -18.27 10.57
N LYS A 61 -19.91 -18.34 10.62
CA LYS A 61 -19.09 -19.55 10.41
C LYS A 61 -19.22 -20.23 9.04
N HIS A 62 -19.88 -19.62 8.05
CA HIS A 62 -20.06 -20.21 6.71
C HIS A 62 -18.74 -20.67 6.04
N ASN A 63 -17.62 -19.99 6.30
CA ASN A 63 -16.31 -20.31 5.72
C ASN A 63 -15.23 -20.59 6.80
N GLU A 64 -15.61 -21.19 7.93
CA GLU A 64 -14.66 -21.53 8.99
C GLU A 64 -13.62 -22.56 8.54
N GLU A 65 -14.06 -23.63 7.88
CA GLU A 65 -13.21 -24.72 7.40
C GLU A 65 -12.17 -24.25 6.39
N GLY A 66 -12.59 -23.44 5.41
CA GLY A 66 -11.68 -22.88 4.40
C GLY A 66 -10.63 -21.95 5.00
N ARG A 67 -11.00 -21.13 5.99
CA ARG A 67 -10.03 -20.30 6.73
C ARG A 67 -9.05 -21.16 7.52
N ARG A 68 -9.52 -22.23 8.16
CA ARG A 68 -8.68 -23.16 8.91
C ARG A 68 -7.69 -23.89 8.00
N ALA A 69 -8.14 -24.42 6.88
CA ALA A 69 -7.28 -25.08 5.90
C ALA A 69 -6.19 -24.15 5.36
N ARG A 70 -6.54 -22.89 5.04
CA ARG A 70 -5.56 -21.87 4.62
C ARG A 70 -4.52 -21.61 5.71
N TRP A 71 -4.95 -21.50 6.96
CA TRP A 71 -4.06 -21.29 8.08
C TRP A 71 -3.12 -22.48 8.33
N GLU A 72 -3.64 -23.70 8.27
CA GLU A 72 -2.87 -24.93 8.41
C GLU A 72 -1.83 -25.07 7.28
N ALA A 73 -2.18 -24.70 6.05
CA ALA A 73 -1.25 -24.67 4.92
C ALA A 73 -0.11 -23.66 5.14
N VAL A 74 -0.42 -22.44 5.62
CA VAL A 74 0.60 -21.43 5.97
C VAL A 74 1.51 -21.95 7.09
N LYS A 75 0.94 -22.56 8.13
CA LYS A 75 1.72 -23.16 9.23
C LYS A 75 2.64 -24.27 8.73
N ALA A 76 2.16 -25.11 7.81
CA ALA A 76 2.96 -26.17 7.20
C ALA A 76 4.12 -25.59 6.38
N GLN A 77 3.88 -24.55 5.56
CA GLN A 77 4.93 -23.86 4.80
C GLN A 77 6.00 -23.23 5.70
N LEU A 78 5.58 -22.56 6.78
CA LEU A 78 6.50 -21.99 7.75
C LEU A 78 7.35 -23.07 8.44
N LYS A 79 6.75 -24.22 8.77
CA LYS A 79 7.47 -25.36 9.34
C LYS A 79 8.40 -26.04 8.34
N ALA A 80 8.04 -26.07 7.07
CA ALA A 80 8.83 -26.67 6.00
C ALA A 80 10.04 -25.81 5.59
N LYS A 81 10.13 -24.55 6.05
CA LYS A 81 11.27 -23.68 5.79
C LYS A 81 12.51 -24.16 6.57
N PHE A 82 13.27 -25.05 5.94
CA PHE A 82 14.54 -25.59 6.42
C PHE A 82 15.62 -25.40 5.35
N PRO A 83 16.92 -25.28 5.70
CA PRO A 83 17.99 -25.27 4.72
C PRO A 83 17.94 -26.49 3.78
N GLU A 84 18.31 -26.30 2.52
CA GLU A 84 18.34 -27.37 1.54
C GLU A 84 19.36 -28.46 1.92
N HIS A 85 19.08 -29.69 1.46
CA HIS A 85 20.02 -30.80 1.63
C HIS A 85 21.28 -30.56 0.79
N ARG A 86 22.44 -30.86 1.38
CA ARG A 86 23.73 -30.85 0.67
C ARG A 86 24.11 -32.28 0.31
N TYR A 87 24.40 -32.55 -0.95
CA TYR A 87 24.80 -33.87 -1.42
C TYR A 87 26.30 -33.92 -1.71
N LEU A 88 26.96 -35.01 -1.28
CA LEU A 88 28.38 -35.22 -1.54
C LEU A 88 28.72 -35.26 -3.04
N GLY A 89 27.78 -35.69 -3.87
CA GLY A 89 27.93 -35.71 -5.33
C GLY A 89 28.18 -34.33 -5.92
N ASP A 90 27.60 -33.29 -5.34
CA ASP A 90 27.80 -31.90 -5.80
C ASP A 90 29.25 -31.48 -5.55
N ASP A 91 29.80 -31.81 -4.37
CA ASP A 91 31.19 -31.54 -4.01
C ASP A 91 32.18 -32.36 -4.86
N LEU A 92 31.87 -33.64 -5.14
CA LEU A 92 32.73 -34.52 -5.95
C LEU A 92 32.71 -34.16 -7.44
N ASN A 93 31.58 -33.67 -7.96
CA ASN A 93 31.49 -33.22 -9.34
C ASN A 93 32.42 -32.04 -9.63
N HIS A 94 32.70 -31.20 -8.63
CA HIS A 94 33.66 -30.11 -8.75
C HIS A 94 35.09 -30.59 -9.07
N LEU A 95 35.44 -31.83 -8.75
CA LEU A 95 36.75 -32.40 -9.10
C LEU A 95 36.92 -32.64 -10.61
N ASN A 96 35.83 -32.69 -11.38
CA ASN A 96 35.87 -32.87 -12.83
C ASN A 96 36.29 -31.60 -13.59
N VAL A 97 36.47 -30.46 -12.92
CA VAL A 97 36.87 -29.19 -13.57
C VAL A 97 38.22 -29.30 -14.29
N THR A 98 39.13 -30.15 -13.81
CA THR A 98 40.45 -30.38 -14.42
C THR A 98 40.49 -31.56 -15.38
N LYS A 99 39.34 -32.15 -15.72
CA LYS A 99 39.26 -33.33 -16.59
C LYS A 99 39.63 -32.94 -18.03
N GLN A 100 40.64 -33.62 -18.59
CA GLN A 100 41.07 -33.45 -19.97
C GLN A 100 40.73 -34.70 -20.80
N TRP A 101 40.53 -34.53 -22.10
CA TRP A 101 40.38 -35.64 -23.04
C TRP A 101 41.76 -36.16 -23.46
N THR A 102 41.84 -37.46 -23.73
CA THR A 102 43.03 -38.13 -24.29
C THR A 102 42.85 -38.35 -25.78
#